data_AF-A0A7C1L0V3-F1
#
_entry.id   AF-A0A7C1L0V3-F1
#
_cell.length_a   1.000
_cell.length_b   1.000
_cell.length_c   1.000
_cell.angle_alpha   90.00
_cell.angle_beta   90.00
_cell.angle_gamma   90.00
#
_symmetry.space_group_name_H-M   'P 1'
#
loop_
_entity.id
_entity.type
_entity.pdbx_description
1 polymer ?
#
loop_
_entity_poly.entity_id
_entity_poly.type
_entity_poly.pdbx_seq_one_letter_code
_entity_poly.pdbx_strand_id
1 'polypeptide(L)'
;MNLNDCIKIQEDTIDIDGIEALIVFTHYRSFEQKFVEGLELAEDLNTESGTTLYTKDTVITPKHVTSLIVFRDSQPEIHLILKIKKNALLIDKFRKEIINVFENIIRKRMKNKIYRRFLNIFKDDLQNIIKESLANNEITLTIYTMKFICESSKIKRSIMFFDHALTIALFAVALGLSEEFEKIIKKDPETLIDLFKAGVFCTIGAITQIDKILKYEMEKQFEMYLDANRNSDALLSELQLDSEVMDIIHNYSEYFTGRKRFITKDDTTSVMSNILLVAESFLRMERGLFKESVSQRDAVDQINVKMKNNEYNKLAVQVLTLSLNLQDIFDFYEELDILKEQCINKTFAVPFPLVGFLSPTLFVCKYKESKCKYLEGSLKAIKIIKQQGELKPDRYHRCALLTQKLLDYYNSYYKEIKRETHKKQK
;
A
#
# COMPACT_ATOMS: atom_id res chain seq x y z
N MET A 1 22.73 3.86 -13.55
CA MET A 1 23.14 3.12 -12.36
C MET A 1 21.94 2.31 -11.92
N ASN A 2 22.04 0.99 -11.99
CA ASN A 2 21.05 0.11 -11.39
C ASN A 2 21.43 -0.01 -9.92
N LEU A 3 20.61 0.54 -9.02
CA LEU A 3 21.00 0.78 -7.63
C LEU A 3 21.15 -0.51 -6.81
N ASN A 4 20.56 -1.63 -7.26
CA ASN A 4 20.79 -2.96 -6.68
C ASN A 4 22.24 -3.44 -6.86
N ASP A 5 22.99 -2.85 -7.80
CA ASP A 5 24.40 -3.17 -7.98
C ASP A 5 25.29 -2.36 -7.02
N CYS A 6 24.76 -1.28 -6.43
CA CYS A 6 25.53 -0.29 -5.68
C CYS A 6 25.61 -0.52 -4.17
N ILE A 7 24.63 -1.23 -3.59
CA ILE A 7 24.65 -1.65 -2.19
C ILE A 7 24.30 -3.12 -2.12
N LYS A 8 25.16 -3.91 -1.48
CA LYS A 8 24.90 -5.33 -1.19
C LYS A 8 25.00 -5.58 0.30
N ILE A 9 23.95 -6.14 0.89
CA ILE A 9 23.96 -6.58 2.27
C ILE A 9 24.50 -8.02 2.28
N GLN A 10 25.66 -8.23 2.89
CA GLN A 10 26.22 -9.55 3.18
C GLN A 10 25.96 -9.93 4.64
N GLU A 11 26.40 -11.10 5.10
CA GLU A 11 26.17 -11.55 6.48
C GLU A 11 26.69 -10.54 7.52
N ASP A 12 27.96 -10.12 7.40
CA ASP A 12 28.62 -9.21 8.36
C ASP A 12 28.90 -7.80 7.82
N THR A 13 28.76 -7.61 6.50
CA THR A 13 29.13 -6.35 5.83
C THR A 13 28.01 -5.76 5.00
N ILE A 14 28.12 -4.45 4.75
CA ILE A 14 27.38 -3.72 3.73
C ILE A 14 28.42 -3.26 2.72
N ASP A 15 28.36 -3.81 1.52
CA ASP A 15 29.25 -3.44 0.43
C ASP A 15 28.64 -2.23 -0.28
N ILE A 16 29.38 -1.13 -0.35
CA ILE A 16 29.01 0.09 -1.06
C ILE A 16 29.94 0.21 -2.26
N ASP A 17 29.36 0.06 -3.44
CA ASP A 17 30.08 0.09 -4.70
C ASP A 17 30.12 1.53 -5.26
N GLY A 18 31.30 2.13 -5.17
CA GLY A 18 31.63 3.43 -5.71
C GLY A 18 31.42 4.59 -4.75
N ILE A 19 32.15 5.68 -5.03
CA ILE A 19 32.07 6.92 -4.23
C ILE A 19 30.71 7.60 -4.35
N GLU A 20 30.05 7.51 -5.50
CA GLU A 20 28.70 8.06 -5.66
C GLU A 20 27.68 7.37 -4.75
N ALA A 21 27.74 6.03 -4.66
CA ALA A 21 26.91 5.29 -3.72
C ALA A 21 27.24 5.67 -2.27
N LEU A 22 28.52 5.85 -1.94
CA LEU A 22 28.95 6.31 -0.61
C LEU A 22 28.40 7.70 -0.26
N ILE A 23 28.47 8.67 -1.20
CA ILE A 23 27.94 10.02 -0.99
C ILE A 23 26.46 9.97 -0.65
N VAL A 24 25.68 9.21 -1.43
CA VAL A 24 24.25 9.12 -1.19
C VAL A 24 23.98 8.35 0.13
N PHE A 25 24.76 7.29 0.41
CA PHE A 25 24.53 6.42 1.56
C PHE A 25 24.81 7.14 2.87
N THR A 26 25.82 8.00 2.85
CA THR A 26 26.22 8.83 3.98
C THR A 26 25.41 10.12 4.11
N HIS A 27 24.51 10.42 3.15
CA HIS A 27 23.87 11.72 2.95
C HIS A 27 24.88 12.89 2.90
N TYR A 28 26.10 12.63 2.44
CA TYR A 28 27.16 13.62 2.47
C TYR A 28 26.83 14.81 1.55
N ARG A 29 26.77 15.99 2.16
CA ARG A 29 26.71 17.28 1.49
C ARG A 29 27.74 18.18 2.15
N SER A 30 28.64 18.77 1.36
CA SER A 30 29.79 19.54 1.83
C SER A 30 29.45 20.72 2.76
N PHE A 31 28.19 21.18 2.78
CA PHE A 31 27.73 22.31 3.59
C PHE A 31 26.63 21.96 4.61
N GLU A 32 26.20 20.69 4.72
CA GLU A 32 25.18 20.28 5.69
C GLU A 32 25.79 19.47 6.84
N GLN A 33 25.25 19.62 8.05
CA GLN A 33 25.65 18.80 9.21
C GLN A 33 25.09 17.36 9.19
N LYS A 34 24.46 16.94 8.08
CA LYS A 34 23.91 15.59 7.96
C LYS A 34 24.97 14.64 7.41
N PHE A 35 25.35 13.67 8.23
CA PHE A 35 26.24 12.58 7.86
C PHE A 35 25.83 11.32 8.62
N VAL A 36 25.80 10.17 7.95
CA VAL A 36 25.63 8.87 8.62
C VAL A 36 26.93 8.51 9.33
N GLU A 37 26.86 8.34 10.65
CA GLU A 37 28.03 8.06 11.49
C GLU A 37 28.08 6.57 11.80
N GLY A 38 29.22 6.06 12.26
CA GLY A 38 29.38 4.64 12.59
C GLY A 38 29.77 3.76 11.42
N LEU A 39 30.17 4.36 10.30
CA LEU A 39 30.63 3.65 9.11
C LEU A 39 32.06 3.15 9.32
N GLU A 40 32.22 1.95 9.86
CA GLU A 40 33.52 1.35 10.14
C GLU A 40 33.90 0.37 9.02
N LEU A 41 35.12 0.49 8.48
CA LEU A 41 35.61 -0.42 7.45
C LEU A 41 35.82 -1.84 8.00
N ALA A 42 35.26 -2.84 7.32
CA ALA A 42 35.46 -4.25 7.64
C ALA A 42 36.82 -4.78 7.15
N GLU A 43 37.35 -4.18 6.09
CA GLU A 43 38.61 -4.53 5.42
C GLU A 43 39.35 -3.24 4.99
N ASP A 44 40.63 -3.36 4.64
CA ASP A 44 41.38 -2.26 4.05
C ASP A 44 40.72 -1.78 2.75
N LEU A 45 40.53 -0.47 2.59
CA LEU A 45 40.07 0.11 1.33
C LEU A 45 41.28 0.26 0.41
N ASN A 46 41.41 -0.65 -0.55
CA ASN A 46 42.50 -0.67 -1.51
C ASN A 46 42.06 -0.18 -2.89
N THR A 47 42.99 0.43 -3.63
CA THR A 47 42.84 0.65 -5.08
C THR A 47 43.02 -0.67 -5.85
N GLU A 48 42.64 -0.70 -7.13
CA GLU A 48 42.91 -1.86 -8.01
C GLU A 48 44.40 -2.21 -8.12
N SER A 49 45.28 -1.21 -7.96
CA SER A 49 46.74 -1.41 -7.93
C SER A 49 47.27 -1.94 -6.59
N GLY A 50 46.40 -2.18 -5.60
CA GLY A 50 46.76 -2.68 -4.27
C GLY A 50 47.22 -1.61 -3.28
N THR A 51 47.07 -0.31 -3.60
CA THR A 51 47.43 0.77 -2.67
C THR A 51 46.33 0.94 -1.62
N THR A 52 46.68 0.83 -0.35
CA THR A 52 45.76 1.07 0.76
C THR A 52 45.49 2.56 0.92
N LEU A 53 44.23 2.97 0.75
CA LEU A 53 43.75 4.33 0.98
C LEU A 53 43.39 4.55 2.46
N TYR A 54 42.70 3.58 3.06
CA TYR A 54 42.36 3.55 4.48
C TYR A 54 42.45 2.13 5.00
N THR A 55 42.91 1.97 6.23
CA THR A 55 43.03 0.64 6.85
C THR A 55 41.69 0.16 7.40
N LYS A 56 41.59 -1.15 7.60
CA LYS A 56 40.54 -1.81 8.37
C LYS A 56 40.30 -1.09 9.71
N ASP A 57 39.05 -1.12 10.16
CA ASP A 57 38.56 -0.48 11.39
C ASP A 57 38.57 1.07 11.33
N THR A 58 38.93 1.67 10.19
CA THR A 58 38.78 3.13 10.00
C THR A 58 37.31 3.51 10.01
N VAL A 59 36.95 4.47 10.85
CA VAL A 59 35.63 5.09 10.85
C VAL A 59 35.58 6.18 9.77
N ILE A 60 34.76 5.98 8.74
CA ILE A 60 34.55 6.93 7.66
C ILE A 60 33.88 8.19 8.22
N THR A 61 34.45 9.35 7.88
CA THR A 61 34.02 10.67 8.33
C THR A 61 33.76 11.56 7.11
N PRO A 62 33.12 12.73 7.27
CA PRO A 62 32.95 13.69 6.17
C PRO A 62 34.28 14.08 5.49
N LYS A 63 35.39 14.10 6.25
CA LYS A 63 36.73 14.38 5.71
C LYS A 63 37.20 13.24 4.80
N HIS A 64 37.02 11.99 5.23
CA HIS A 64 37.36 10.82 4.41
C HIS A 64 36.58 10.80 3.09
N VAL A 65 35.28 11.12 3.13
CA VAL A 65 34.46 11.23 1.91
C VAL A 65 34.94 12.36 0.99
N THR A 66 35.28 13.53 1.54
CA THR A 66 35.88 14.63 0.77
C THR A 66 37.18 14.20 0.08
N SER A 67 38.08 13.55 0.82
CA SER A 67 39.34 13.06 0.27
C SER A 67 39.13 12.02 -0.83
N LEU A 68 38.15 11.12 -0.67
CA LEU A 68 37.79 10.15 -1.71
C LEU A 68 37.22 10.82 -2.95
N ILE A 69 36.40 11.86 -2.79
CA ILE A 69 35.87 12.65 -3.92
C ILE A 69 37.02 13.30 -4.70
N VAL A 70 37.93 14.00 -4.01
CA VAL A 70 39.10 14.62 -4.64
C VAL A 70 39.97 13.58 -5.34
N PHE A 71 40.15 12.41 -4.72
CA PHE A 71 40.91 11.31 -5.30
C PHE A 71 40.27 10.77 -6.58
N ARG A 72 38.95 10.54 -6.60
CA ARG A 72 38.21 10.18 -7.81
C ARG A 72 38.31 11.25 -8.89
N ASP A 73 38.21 12.54 -8.54
CA ASP A 73 38.32 13.62 -9.52
C ASP A 73 39.72 13.64 -10.18
N SER A 74 40.74 13.17 -9.46
CA SER A 74 42.09 12.96 -10.01
C SER A 74 42.28 11.63 -10.75
N GLN A 75 41.41 10.63 -10.50
CA GLN A 75 41.44 9.30 -11.11
C GLN A 75 40.01 8.82 -11.47
N PRO A 76 39.42 9.31 -12.58
CA PRO A 76 38.00 9.09 -12.87
C PRO A 76 37.60 7.64 -13.11
N GLU A 77 38.54 6.81 -13.58
CA GLU A 77 38.31 5.39 -13.90
C GLU A 77 38.40 4.49 -12.67
N ILE A 78 38.70 5.02 -11.47
CA ILE A 78 38.89 4.17 -10.31
C ILE A 78 37.58 3.59 -9.78
N HIS A 79 37.57 2.28 -9.58
CA HIS A 79 36.50 1.56 -8.93
C HIS A 79 36.89 1.23 -7.49
N LEU A 80 36.01 1.57 -6.54
CA LEU A 80 36.24 1.33 -5.12
C LEU A 80 35.00 0.67 -4.52
N ILE A 81 35.19 -0.46 -3.84
CA ILE A 81 34.14 -1.14 -3.09
C ILE A 81 34.47 -0.98 -1.61
N LEU A 82 33.61 -0.27 -0.88
CA LEU A 82 33.75 -0.09 0.56
C LEU A 82 32.94 -1.18 1.28
N LYS A 83 33.61 -2.04 2.04
CA LYS A 83 32.95 -3.00 2.91
C LYS A 83 32.79 -2.41 4.30
N ILE A 84 31.56 -2.06 4.67
CA ILE A 84 31.23 -1.46 5.97
C ILE A 84 30.76 -2.54 6.94
N LYS A 85 31.24 -2.54 8.18
CA LYS A 85 30.77 -3.47 9.23
C LYS A 85 29.32 -3.20 9.60
N LYS A 86 28.54 -4.25 9.81
CA LYS A 86 27.24 -4.19 10.50
C LYS A 86 27.44 -4.03 12.01
N ASN A 87 27.79 -2.84 12.48
CA ASN A 87 27.91 -2.56 13.92
C ASN A 87 26.60 -2.01 14.52
N ALA A 88 26.42 -2.18 15.83
CA ALA A 88 25.20 -1.78 16.53
C ALA A 88 24.92 -0.27 16.42
N LEU A 89 25.97 0.57 16.38
CA LEU A 89 25.82 2.02 16.31
C LEU A 89 25.19 2.46 14.97
N LEU A 90 25.62 1.85 13.87
CA LEU A 90 25.07 2.09 12.53
C LEU A 90 23.61 1.62 12.45
N ILE A 91 23.33 0.40 12.93
CA ILE A 91 21.96 -0.15 12.91
C ILE A 91 21.01 0.70 13.75
N ASP A 92 21.42 1.13 14.95
CA ASP A 92 20.59 1.98 15.81
C ASP A 92 20.32 3.36 15.19
N LYS A 93 21.26 3.89 14.39
CA LYS A 93 21.03 5.10 13.62
C LYS A 93 19.98 4.89 12.55
N PHE A 94 20.07 3.80 11.78
CA PHE A 94 19.05 3.44 10.78
C PHE A 94 17.67 3.23 11.42
N ARG A 95 17.60 2.53 12.56
CA ARG A 95 16.34 2.36 13.33
C ARG A 95 15.72 3.71 13.67
N LYS A 96 16.50 4.63 14.25
CA LYS A 96 16.01 5.97 14.63
C LYS A 96 15.52 6.75 13.42
N GLU A 97 16.22 6.68 12.29
CA GLU A 97 15.80 7.34 11.06
C GLU A 97 14.48 6.76 10.52
N ILE A 98 14.35 5.43 10.47
CA ILE A 98 13.12 4.76 10.01
C ILE A 98 11.95 5.11 10.93
N ILE A 99 12.13 5.05 12.26
CA ILE A 99 11.10 5.45 13.23
C ILE A 99 10.65 6.89 12.99
N ASN A 100 11.61 7.82 12.78
CA ASN A 100 11.28 9.21 12.47
C ASN A 100 10.45 9.35 11.18
N VAL A 101 10.69 8.52 10.16
CA VAL A 101 9.86 8.51 8.94
C VAL A 101 8.44 8.06 9.26
N PHE A 102 8.25 6.97 10.01
CA PHE A 102 6.92 6.51 10.43
C PHE A 102 6.18 7.58 11.25
N GLU A 103 6.82 8.19 12.23
CA GLU A 103 6.23 9.26 13.03
C GLU A 103 5.81 10.45 12.17
N ASN A 104 6.62 10.81 11.18
CA ASN A 104 6.29 11.87 10.24
C ASN A 104 5.08 11.51 9.37
N ILE A 105 4.95 10.25 8.94
CA ILE A 105 3.78 9.78 8.19
C ILE A 105 2.52 9.89 9.06
N ILE A 106 2.56 9.36 10.29
CA ILE A 106 1.43 9.43 11.24
C ILE A 106 1.03 10.90 11.49
N ARG A 107 2.01 11.76 11.82
CA ARG A 107 1.77 13.19 12.08
C ARG A 107 1.16 13.89 10.88
N LYS A 108 1.64 13.63 9.66
CA LYS A 108 1.07 14.20 8.42
C LYS A 108 -0.37 13.73 8.20
N ARG A 109 -0.65 12.43 8.37
CA ARG A 109 -1.98 11.85 8.17
C ARG A 109 -3.00 12.37 9.19
N MET A 110 -2.62 12.48 10.47
CA MET A 110 -3.50 13.01 11.54
C MET A 110 -3.94 14.47 11.34
N LYS A 111 -3.27 15.25 10.48
CA LYS A 111 -3.74 16.60 10.11
C LYS A 111 -5.08 16.54 9.37
N ASN A 112 -5.30 15.51 8.55
CA ASN A 112 -6.56 15.29 7.87
C ASN A 112 -7.62 14.77 8.85
N LYS A 113 -8.80 15.40 8.86
CA LYS A 113 -9.91 15.05 9.77
C LYS A 113 -10.37 13.60 9.63
N ILE A 114 -10.33 13.04 8.41
CA ILE A 114 -10.76 11.67 8.11
C ILE A 114 -9.89 10.64 8.84
N TYR A 115 -8.56 10.84 8.84
CA TYR A 115 -7.62 9.90 9.46
C TYR A 115 -7.38 10.16 10.95
N ARG A 116 -7.70 11.36 11.44
CA ARG A 116 -7.30 11.80 12.78
C ARG A 116 -7.79 10.86 13.86
N ARG A 117 -9.09 10.53 13.86
CA ARG A 117 -9.68 9.65 14.88
C ARG A 117 -9.05 8.26 14.79
N PHE A 118 -9.04 7.69 13.58
CA PHE A 118 -8.49 6.36 13.31
C PHE A 118 -7.05 6.19 13.85
N LEU A 119 -6.13 7.04 13.42
CA LEU A 119 -4.72 6.92 13.80
C LEU A 119 -4.44 7.34 15.24
N ASN A 120 -5.27 8.22 15.83
CA ASN A 120 -5.07 8.63 17.21
C ASN A 120 -5.40 7.52 18.21
N ILE A 121 -6.36 6.65 17.88
CA ILE A 121 -6.75 5.53 18.75
C ILE A 121 -5.60 4.52 18.88
N PHE A 122 -4.93 4.21 17.78
CA PHE A 122 -3.92 3.14 17.71
C PHE A 122 -2.48 3.65 17.74
N LYS A 123 -2.25 4.94 18.05
CA LYS A 123 -0.93 5.57 17.87
C LYS A 123 0.16 4.86 18.67
N ASP A 124 -0.12 4.54 19.94
CA ASP A 124 0.87 3.96 20.84
C ASP A 124 1.14 2.48 20.47
N ASP A 125 0.09 1.73 20.11
CA ASP A 125 0.21 0.37 19.59
C ASP A 125 1.07 0.33 18.32
N LEU A 126 0.80 1.22 17.36
CA LEU A 126 1.60 1.35 16.14
C LEU A 126 3.07 1.63 16.46
N GLN A 127 3.36 2.52 17.41
CA GLN A 127 4.74 2.82 17.81
C GLN A 127 5.44 1.61 18.42
N ASN A 128 4.74 0.79 19.21
CA ASN A 128 5.29 -0.43 19.79
C ASN A 128 5.58 -1.48 18.71
N ILE A 129 4.62 -1.75 17.82
CA ILE A 129 4.79 -2.69 16.70
C ILE A 129 5.95 -2.29 15.80
N ILE A 130 6.12 -0.99 15.50
CA ILE A 130 7.28 -0.52 14.72
C ILE A 130 8.59 -0.82 15.44
N LYS A 131 8.69 -0.51 16.74
CA LYS A 131 9.92 -0.72 17.51
C LYS A 131 10.28 -2.20 17.61
N GLU A 132 9.30 -3.05 17.89
CA GLU A 132 9.48 -4.50 17.98
C GLU A 132 9.88 -5.10 16.62
N SER A 133 9.22 -4.67 15.54
CA SER A 133 9.58 -5.10 14.18
C SER A 133 11.01 -4.70 13.79
N LEU A 134 11.44 -3.49 14.19
CA LEU A 134 12.79 -2.98 13.93
C LEU A 134 13.85 -3.52 14.89
N ALA A 135 13.48 -4.31 15.91
CA ALA A 135 14.46 -4.99 16.75
C ALA A 135 15.29 -5.99 15.92
N ASN A 136 14.74 -6.53 14.83
CA ASN A 136 15.47 -7.33 13.87
C ASN A 136 16.39 -6.44 12.97
N ASN A 137 17.70 -6.73 12.98
CA ASN A 137 18.70 -5.99 12.22
C ASN A 137 18.46 -6.09 10.70
N GLU A 138 18.11 -7.26 10.18
CA GLU A 138 17.91 -7.47 8.74
C GLU A 138 16.66 -6.75 8.22
N ILE A 139 15.60 -6.72 9.03
CA ILE A 139 14.39 -5.93 8.73
C ILE A 139 14.74 -4.43 8.67
N THR A 140 15.51 -3.94 9.65
CA THR A 140 15.98 -2.55 9.68
C THR A 140 16.82 -2.21 8.45
N LEU A 141 17.80 -3.05 8.13
CA LEU A 141 18.71 -2.84 7.00
C LEU A 141 17.94 -2.84 5.68
N THR A 142 17.02 -3.77 5.48
CA THR A 142 16.23 -3.85 4.24
C THR A 142 15.32 -2.64 4.06
N ILE A 143 14.65 -2.18 5.12
CA ILE A 143 13.84 -0.95 5.05
C ILE A 143 14.72 0.26 4.73
N TYR A 144 15.92 0.34 5.33
CA TYR A 144 16.86 1.40 5.02
C TYR A 144 17.36 1.34 3.57
N THR A 145 17.61 0.14 3.03
CA THR A 145 17.97 -0.07 1.62
C THR A 145 16.84 0.34 0.69
N MET A 146 15.58 0.02 1.02
CA MET A 146 14.41 0.50 0.26
C MET A 146 14.37 2.04 0.21
N LYS A 147 14.61 2.70 1.35
CA LYS A 147 14.71 4.17 1.43
C LYS A 147 15.83 4.67 0.52
N PHE A 148 17.01 4.09 0.64
CA PHE A 148 18.19 4.47 -0.12
C PHE A 148 17.97 4.34 -1.63
N ILE A 149 17.38 3.25 -2.11
CA ILE A 149 17.05 3.04 -3.53
C ILE A 149 16.14 4.16 -4.03
N CYS A 150 15.10 4.51 -3.26
CA CYS A 150 14.17 5.57 -3.63
C CYS A 150 14.78 6.98 -3.57
N GLU A 151 15.66 7.26 -2.60
CA GLU A 151 16.36 8.54 -2.47
C GLU A 151 17.44 8.75 -3.55
N SER A 152 18.07 7.66 -3.98
CA SER A 152 19.12 7.66 -5.02
C SER A 152 18.56 7.68 -6.45
N SER A 153 17.26 7.45 -6.61
CA SER A 153 16.59 7.45 -7.90
C SER A 153 16.70 8.81 -8.59
N LYS A 154 16.92 8.79 -9.91
CA LYS A 154 16.89 10.00 -10.74
C LYS A 154 15.48 10.58 -10.91
N ILE A 155 14.44 9.81 -10.56
CA ILE A 155 13.04 10.18 -10.73
C ILE A 155 12.49 10.60 -9.35
N LYS A 156 12.22 11.89 -9.18
CA LYS A 156 11.74 12.45 -7.87
C LYS A 156 10.51 11.74 -7.30
N ARG A 157 9.67 11.13 -8.15
CA ARG A 157 8.46 10.40 -7.73
C ARG A 157 8.78 9.12 -6.95
N SER A 158 9.99 8.54 -7.08
CA SER A 158 10.37 7.27 -6.46
C SER A 158 10.20 7.27 -4.94
N ILE A 159 10.47 8.39 -4.26
CA ILE A 159 10.29 8.50 -2.80
C ILE A 159 8.83 8.25 -2.36
N MET A 160 7.85 8.51 -3.24
CA MET A 160 6.45 8.25 -2.93
C MET A 160 6.14 6.76 -2.76
N PHE A 161 6.94 5.87 -3.37
CA PHE A 161 6.78 4.42 -3.28
C PHE A 161 7.32 3.88 -1.96
N PHE A 162 8.46 4.40 -1.49
CA PHE A 162 8.94 4.11 -0.14
C PHE A 162 7.93 4.58 0.92
N ASP A 163 7.48 5.84 0.83
CA ASP A 163 6.44 6.37 1.73
C ASP A 163 5.13 5.55 1.63
N HIS A 164 4.84 4.95 0.47
CA HIS A 164 3.65 4.13 0.27
C HIS A 164 3.74 2.81 1.02
N ALA A 165 4.85 2.08 0.88
CA ALA A 165 5.10 0.83 1.60
C ALA A 165 4.93 0.99 3.12
N LEU A 166 5.56 2.02 3.70
CA LEU A 166 5.44 2.29 5.13
C LEU A 166 4.01 2.67 5.54
N THR A 167 3.28 3.37 4.68
CA THR A 167 1.88 3.74 4.97
C THR A 167 0.95 2.53 4.86
N ILE A 168 1.22 1.59 3.95
CA ILE A 168 0.48 0.32 3.87
C ILE A 168 0.62 -0.43 5.19
N ALA A 169 1.85 -0.61 5.67
CA ALA A 169 2.11 -1.29 6.94
C ALA A 169 1.35 -0.64 8.11
N LEU A 170 1.44 0.69 8.26
CA LEU A 170 0.71 1.42 9.29
C LEU A 170 -0.80 1.23 9.20
N PHE A 171 -1.37 1.34 8.00
CA PHE A 171 -2.82 1.20 7.81
C PHE A 171 -3.27 -0.23 8.03
N ALA A 172 -2.52 -1.22 7.55
CA ALA A 172 -2.84 -2.62 7.72
C ALA A 172 -2.88 -3.00 9.22
N VAL A 173 -1.86 -2.62 9.99
CA VAL A 173 -1.83 -2.85 11.45
C VAL A 173 -2.96 -2.10 12.14
N ALA A 174 -3.19 -0.83 11.80
CA ALA A 174 -4.27 -0.06 12.41
C ALA A 174 -5.66 -0.65 12.12
N LEU A 175 -5.88 -1.23 10.94
CA LEU A 175 -7.11 -1.96 10.64
C LEU A 175 -7.18 -3.28 11.41
N GLY A 176 -6.07 -4.01 11.54
CA GLY A 176 -6.01 -5.27 12.30
C GLY A 176 -6.23 -5.09 13.81
N LEU A 177 -5.96 -3.89 14.34
CA LEU A 177 -6.22 -3.52 15.74
C LEU A 177 -7.70 -3.20 16.04
N SER A 178 -8.54 -3.04 15.01
CA SER A 178 -9.97 -2.75 15.19
C SER A 178 -10.71 -3.88 15.90
N GLU A 179 -11.74 -3.53 16.68
CA GLU A 179 -12.51 -4.46 17.51
C GLU A 179 -13.16 -5.60 16.69
N GLU A 180 -13.53 -5.32 15.44
CA GLU A 180 -14.12 -6.29 14.53
C GLU A 180 -13.19 -7.46 14.20
N PHE A 181 -11.87 -7.29 14.30
CA PHE A 181 -10.88 -8.34 14.08
C PHE A 181 -10.39 -9.02 15.36
N GLU A 182 -10.85 -8.60 16.53
CA GLU A 182 -10.37 -9.10 17.83
C GLU A 182 -10.56 -10.62 17.97
N LYS A 183 -11.63 -11.18 17.41
CA LYS A 183 -11.87 -12.64 17.48
C LYS A 183 -10.90 -13.47 16.64
N ILE A 184 -10.24 -12.85 15.65
CA ILE A 184 -9.40 -13.54 14.67
C ILE A 184 -7.92 -13.24 14.97
N ILE A 185 -7.55 -11.96 15.01
CA ILE A 185 -6.17 -11.49 15.23
C ILE A 185 -5.82 -11.45 16.73
N LYS A 186 -6.82 -11.42 17.63
CA LYS A 186 -6.66 -11.40 19.10
C LYS A 186 -5.80 -10.26 19.64
N LYS A 187 -5.52 -9.24 18.82
CA LYS A 187 -4.56 -8.17 19.11
C LYS A 187 -3.21 -8.74 19.57
N ASP A 188 -2.87 -9.91 19.04
CA ASP A 188 -1.61 -10.59 19.32
C ASP A 188 -0.45 -9.81 18.70
N PRO A 189 0.56 -9.38 19.49
CA PRO A 189 1.67 -8.58 18.97
C PRO A 189 2.44 -9.27 17.85
N GLU A 190 2.68 -10.59 17.93
CA GLU A 190 3.40 -11.34 16.89
C GLU A 190 2.64 -11.32 15.57
N THR A 191 1.34 -11.60 15.60
CA THR A 191 0.46 -11.52 14.42
C THR A 191 0.45 -10.10 13.81
N LEU A 192 0.44 -9.06 14.63
CA LEU A 192 0.47 -7.66 14.16
C LEU A 192 1.85 -7.25 13.60
N ILE A 193 2.94 -7.78 14.16
CA ILE A 193 4.30 -7.64 13.61
C ILE A 193 4.37 -8.32 12.25
N ASP A 194 3.75 -9.49 12.07
CA ASP A 194 3.73 -10.18 10.79
C ASP A 194 2.92 -9.43 9.74
N LEU A 195 1.78 -8.86 10.12
CA LEU A 195 1.02 -7.96 9.26
C LEU A 195 1.82 -6.69 8.92
N PHE A 196 2.60 -6.15 9.86
CA PHE A 196 3.51 -5.02 9.62
C PHE A 196 4.58 -5.38 8.59
N LYS A 197 5.32 -6.49 8.80
CA LYS A 197 6.34 -6.99 7.88
C LYS A 197 5.76 -7.19 6.47
N ALA A 198 4.60 -7.87 6.39
CA ALA A 198 3.92 -8.08 5.11
C ALA A 198 3.55 -6.75 4.44
N GLY A 199 3.04 -5.78 5.20
CA GLY A 199 2.70 -4.46 4.69
C GLY A 199 3.90 -3.67 4.15
N VAL A 200 5.05 -3.76 4.81
CA VAL A 200 6.30 -3.11 4.36
C VAL A 200 6.83 -3.80 3.10
N PHE A 201 6.87 -5.13 3.08
CA PHE A 201 7.59 -5.89 2.05
C PHE A 201 6.72 -6.33 0.87
N CYS A 202 5.40 -6.17 0.92
CA CYS A 202 4.52 -6.49 -0.23
C CYS A 202 4.85 -5.73 -1.52
N THR A 203 5.62 -4.63 -1.41
CA THR A 203 6.04 -3.80 -2.55
C THR A 203 7.54 -3.83 -2.82
N ILE A 204 8.29 -4.76 -2.20
CA ILE A 204 9.76 -4.74 -2.23
C ILE A 204 10.31 -4.91 -3.65
N GLY A 205 9.76 -5.83 -4.44
CA GLY A 205 10.20 -6.07 -5.81
C GLY A 205 10.03 -4.86 -6.72
N ALA A 206 8.96 -4.08 -6.52
CA ALA A 206 8.77 -2.83 -7.24
C ALA A 206 9.73 -1.73 -6.80
N ILE A 207 10.05 -1.63 -5.51
CA ILE A 207 11.02 -0.64 -5.01
C ILE A 207 12.41 -0.91 -5.60
N THR A 208 12.86 -2.16 -5.62
CA THR A 208 14.17 -2.53 -6.20
C THR A 208 14.24 -2.32 -7.71
N GLN A 209 13.11 -2.16 -8.40
CA GLN A 209 13.02 -1.88 -9.84
C GLN A 209 12.39 -0.51 -10.14
N ILE A 210 12.35 0.41 -9.18
CA ILE A 210 11.50 1.61 -9.28
C ILE A 210 11.85 2.50 -10.47
N ASP A 211 13.15 2.67 -10.76
CA ASP A 211 13.64 3.44 -11.90
C ASP A 211 13.21 2.83 -13.24
N LYS A 212 13.11 1.50 -13.31
CA LYS A 212 12.65 0.80 -14.51
C LYS A 212 11.15 0.99 -14.67
N ILE A 213 10.38 0.81 -13.59
CA ILE A 213 8.91 0.98 -13.59
C ILE A 213 8.53 2.40 -14.01
N LEU A 214 9.15 3.41 -13.41
CA LEU A 214 8.80 4.81 -13.65
C LEU A 214 9.22 5.36 -15.02
N LYS A 215 10.00 4.60 -15.81
CA LYS A 215 10.28 4.92 -17.22
C LYS A 215 9.15 4.53 -18.17
N TYR A 216 8.24 3.65 -17.76
CA TYR A 216 7.07 3.30 -18.57
C TYR A 216 6.01 4.41 -18.53
N GLU A 217 5.15 4.42 -19.55
CA GLU A 217 3.93 5.23 -19.57
C GLU A 217 3.02 4.88 -18.40
N MET A 218 2.26 5.86 -17.91
CA MET A 218 1.47 5.77 -16.69
C MET A 218 0.50 4.58 -16.68
N GLU A 219 -0.07 4.26 -17.84
CA GLU A 219 -0.97 3.13 -18.06
C GLU A 219 -0.33 1.77 -17.79
N LYS A 220 0.98 1.64 -18.07
CA LYS A 220 1.75 0.40 -17.88
C LYS A 220 2.46 0.31 -16.54
N GLN A 221 2.67 1.43 -15.85
CA GLN A 221 3.40 1.45 -14.57
C GLN A 221 2.78 0.51 -13.53
N PHE A 222 1.45 0.42 -13.45
CA PHE A 222 0.79 -0.46 -12.49
C PHE A 222 1.00 -1.94 -12.81
N GLU A 223 0.96 -2.34 -14.08
CA GLU A 223 1.24 -3.72 -14.52
C GLU A 223 2.68 -4.11 -14.17
N MET A 224 3.64 -3.24 -14.52
CA MET A 224 5.07 -3.47 -14.20
C MET A 224 5.34 -3.52 -12.70
N TYR A 225 4.62 -2.72 -11.91
CA TYR A 225 4.69 -2.75 -10.45
C TYR A 225 4.23 -4.10 -9.87
N LEU A 226 3.10 -4.62 -10.36
CA LEU A 226 2.58 -5.91 -9.93
C LEU A 226 3.51 -7.06 -10.34
N ASP A 227 4.01 -7.04 -11.57
CA ASP A 227 4.96 -8.05 -12.05
C ASP A 227 6.26 -8.04 -11.25
N ALA A 228 6.78 -6.87 -10.89
CA ALA A 228 7.98 -6.77 -10.07
C ALA A 228 7.77 -7.34 -8.66
N ASN A 229 6.62 -7.07 -8.03
CA ASN A 229 6.29 -7.63 -6.71
C ASN A 229 6.08 -9.15 -6.76
N ARG A 230 5.42 -9.66 -7.80
CA ARG A 230 5.21 -11.11 -7.96
C ARG A 230 6.52 -11.90 -8.09
N ASN A 231 7.54 -11.30 -8.70
CA ASN A 231 8.82 -11.96 -8.92
C ASN A 231 9.85 -11.63 -7.81
N SER A 232 9.39 -11.28 -6.60
CA SER A 232 10.26 -10.87 -5.49
C SER A 232 10.62 -11.99 -4.51
N ASP A 233 10.21 -13.24 -4.77
CA ASP A 233 10.43 -14.39 -3.87
C ASP A 233 11.89 -14.56 -3.45
N ALA A 234 12.84 -14.39 -4.36
CA ALA A 234 14.27 -14.47 -4.05
C ALA A 234 14.69 -13.44 -3.00
N LEU A 235 14.28 -12.17 -3.18
CA LEU A 235 14.57 -11.08 -2.24
C LEU A 235 13.92 -11.32 -0.88
N LEU A 236 12.68 -11.81 -0.88
CA LEU A 236 11.95 -12.10 0.36
C LEU A 236 12.55 -13.30 1.12
N SER A 237 13.08 -14.30 0.40
CA SER A 237 13.71 -15.47 1.02
C SER A 237 14.98 -15.14 1.80
N GLU A 238 15.70 -14.08 1.42
CA GLU A 238 16.90 -13.59 2.12
C GLU A 238 16.57 -12.94 3.47
N LEU A 239 15.34 -12.47 3.65
CA LEU A 239 14.91 -11.75 4.87
C LEU A 239 14.55 -12.67 6.05
N GLN A 240 14.59 -13.99 5.85
CA GLN A 240 14.20 -15.00 6.85
C GLN A 240 12.84 -14.68 7.48
N LEU A 241 11.87 -14.26 6.66
CA LEU A 241 10.51 -13.97 7.12
C LEU A 241 9.79 -15.26 7.51
N ASP A 242 8.91 -15.15 8.50
CA ASP A 242 8.04 -16.25 8.90
C ASP A 242 7.16 -16.70 7.73
N SER A 243 6.86 -18.00 7.64
CA SER A 243 6.10 -18.55 6.52
C SER A 243 4.73 -17.89 6.35
N GLU A 244 4.10 -17.48 7.45
CA GLU A 244 2.84 -16.76 7.43
C GLU A 244 2.96 -15.39 6.76
N VAL A 245 4.05 -14.65 7.01
CA VAL A 245 4.34 -13.37 6.32
C VAL A 245 4.49 -13.59 4.81
N MET A 246 5.20 -14.65 4.43
CA MET A 246 5.38 -15.02 3.03
C MET A 246 4.05 -15.36 2.35
N ASP A 247 3.18 -16.12 3.01
CA ASP A 247 1.86 -16.48 2.49
C ASP A 247 0.95 -15.26 2.31
N ILE A 248 1.01 -14.28 3.23
CA ILE A 248 0.28 -13.02 3.12
C ILE A 248 0.72 -12.24 1.87
N ILE A 249 2.04 -12.09 1.68
CA ILE A 249 2.61 -11.38 0.52
C ILE A 249 2.27 -12.12 -0.78
N HIS A 250 2.33 -13.45 -0.77
CA HIS A 250 1.97 -14.28 -1.92
C HIS A 250 0.48 -14.10 -2.31
N ASN A 251 -0.43 -14.17 -1.33
CA ASN A 251 -1.86 -13.94 -1.56
C ASN A 251 -2.14 -12.55 -2.14
N TYR A 252 -1.49 -11.51 -1.62
CA TYR A 252 -1.57 -10.16 -2.18
C TYR A 252 -1.12 -10.12 -3.65
N SER A 253 0.02 -10.73 -3.97
CA SER A 253 0.61 -10.70 -5.30
C SER A 253 -0.25 -11.46 -6.33
N GLU A 254 -0.79 -12.61 -5.94
CA GLU A 254 -1.62 -13.47 -6.78
C GLU A 254 -3.07 -12.98 -6.93
N TYR A 255 -3.54 -12.05 -6.08
CA TYR A 255 -4.87 -11.47 -6.22
C TYR A 255 -5.07 -10.85 -7.61
N PHE A 256 -4.05 -10.15 -8.12
CA PHE A 256 -4.12 -9.44 -9.39
C PHE A 256 -4.00 -10.36 -10.61
N THR A 257 -3.57 -11.62 -10.44
CA THR A 257 -3.56 -12.65 -11.49
C THR A 257 -4.89 -13.42 -11.55
N GLY A 258 -5.84 -13.11 -10.64
CA GLY A 258 -7.16 -13.72 -10.57
C GLY A 258 -7.31 -14.81 -9.50
N ARG A 259 -6.26 -15.10 -8.71
CA ARG A 259 -6.35 -16.06 -7.60
C ARG A 259 -6.97 -15.40 -6.36
N LYS A 260 -8.30 -15.40 -6.31
CA LYS A 260 -9.09 -14.70 -5.30
C LYS A 260 -9.64 -15.58 -4.17
N ARG A 261 -9.13 -16.81 -4.01
CA ARG A 261 -9.72 -17.81 -3.09
C ARG A 261 -9.64 -17.42 -1.60
N PHE A 262 -8.66 -16.61 -1.19
CA PHE A 262 -8.51 -16.20 0.20
C PHE A 262 -9.53 -15.13 0.64
N ILE A 263 -10.24 -14.51 -0.29
CA ILE A 263 -11.16 -13.40 -0.01
C ILE A 263 -12.34 -13.82 0.88
N THR A 264 -12.74 -15.09 0.78
CA THR A 264 -13.88 -15.65 1.51
C THR A 264 -13.46 -16.56 2.66
N LYS A 265 -12.18 -16.64 2.99
CA LYS A 265 -11.67 -17.48 4.07
C LYS A 265 -11.49 -16.66 5.34
N ASP A 266 -11.72 -17.34 6.47
CA ASP A 266 -11.68 -16.74 7.81
C ASP A 266 -10.44 -17.16 8.62
N ASP A 267 -9.49 -17.90 8.01
CA ASP A 267 -8.20 -18.18 8.64
C ASP A 267 -7.34 -16.91 8.76
N THR A 268 -6.48 -16.86 9.79
CA THR A 268 -5.69 -15.67 10.15
C THR A 268 -4.90 -15.12 8.96
N THR A 269 -4.18 -15.99 8.24
CA THR A 269 -3.39 -15.62 7.06
C THR A 269 -4.25 -15.00 5.97
N SER A 270 -5.41 -15.60 5.64
CA SER A 270 -6.34 -15.05 4.66
C SER A 270 -6.94 -13.71 5.11
N VAL A 271 -7.25 -13.56 6.40
CA VAL A 271 -7.76 -12.32 6.98
C VAL A 271 -6.72 -11.20 6.91
N MET A 272 -5.48 -11.49 7.30
CA MET A 272 -4.35 -10.56 7.16
C MET A 272 -4.09 -10.17 5.70
N SER A 273 -4.17 -11.13 4.78
CA SER A 273 -4.08 -10.89 3.33
C SER A 273 -5.18 -9.95 2.83
N ASN A 274 -6.41 -10.12 3.33
CA ASN A 274 -7.53 -9.25 2.99
C ASN A 274 -7.37 -7.83 3.54
N ILE A 275 -6.88 -7.69 4.78
CA ILE A 275 -6.56 -6.39 5.38
C ILE A 275 -5.49 -5.67 4.55
N LEU A 276 -4.39 -6.37 4.24
CA LEU A 276 -3.30 -5.85 3.43
C LEU A 276 -3.79 -5.38 2.05
N LEU A 277 -4.55 -6.22 1.36
CA LEU A 277 -5.08 -5.92 0.03
C LEU A 277 -5.99 -4.68 0.03
N VAL A 278 -6.87 -4.55 1.03
CA VAL A 278 -7.78 -3.40 1.16
C VAL A 278 -7.00 -2.13 1.50
N ALA A 279 -6.05 -2.20 2.43
CA ALA A 279 -5.18 -1.07 2.80
C ALA A 279 -4.37 -0.57 1.60
N GLU A 280 -3.70 -1.47 0.87
CA GLU A 280 -2.93 -1.13 -0.33
C GLU A 280 -3.81 -0.51 -1.40
N SER A 281 -4.95 -1.14 -1.71
CA SER A 281 -5.84 -0.69 -2.79
C SER A 281 -6.37 0.71 -2.50
N PHE A 282 -6.77 0.98 -1.25
CA PHE A 282 -7.20 2.30 -0.80
C PHE A 282 -6.10 3.34 -0.96
N LEU A 283 -4.93 3.08 -0.38
CA LEU A 283 -3.82 4.03 -0.35
C LEU A 283 -3.27 4.32 -1.76
N ARG A 284 -3.26 3.32 -2.65
CA ARG A 284 -2.81 3.45 -4.03
C ARG A 284 -3.71 4.40 -4.83
N MET A 285 -5.04 4.31 -4.64
CA MET A 285 -6.02 5.21 -5.25
C MET A 285 -5.94 6.62 -4.65
N GLU A 286 -5.90 6.71 -3.32
CA GLU A 286 -5.86 7.97 -2.58
C GLU A 286 -4.62 8.81 -2.93
N ARG A 287 -3.48 8.17 -3.10
CA ARG A 287 -2.21 8.84 -3.42
C ARG A 287 -2.02 9.13 -4.91
N GLY A 288 -2.81 8.53 -5.78
CA GLY A 288 -2.58 8.61 -7.22
C GLY A 288 -1.23 8.00 -7.64
N LEU A 289 -0.92 6.81 -7.11
CA LEU A 289 0.40 6.20 -7.35
C LEU A 289 0.66 5.86 -8.83
N PHE A 290 -0.41 5.59 -9.59
CA PHE A 290 -0.35 5.28 -11.02
C PHE A 290 -1.39 6.02 -11.86
N LYS A 291 -2.19 6.90 -11.25
CA LYS A 291 -3.27 7.68 -11.87
C LYS A 291 -3.45 8.96 -11.07
N GLU A 292 -4.39 9.82 -11.47
CA GLU A 292 -4.79 10.95 -10.63
C GLU A 292 -5.26 10.48 -9.24
N SER A 293 -4.92 11.25 -8.21
CA SER A 293 -5.34 10.97 -6.84
C SER A 293 -6.85 11.10 -6.71
N VAL A 294 -7.46 10.11 -6.05
CA VAL A 294 -8.88 10.09 -5.75
C VAL A 294 -9.11 10.58 -4.33
N SER A 295 -10.22 11.29 -4.07
CA SER A 295 -10.55 11.71 -2.70
C SER A 295 -10.71 10.48 -1.78
N GLN A 296 -10.46 10.63 -0.48
CA GLN A 296 -10.56 9.51 0.46
C GLN A 296 -11.95 8.86 0.42
N ARG A 297 -12.98 9.70 0.32
CA ARG A 297 -14.38 9.28 0.27
C ARG A 297 -14.69 8.49 -1.00
N ASP A 298 -14.25 8.98 -2.15
CA ASP A 298 -14.46 8.30 -3.44
C ASP A 298 -13.64 7.00 -3.55
N ALA A 299 -12.45 6.96 -2.94
CA ALA A 299 -11.64 5.75 -2.89
C ALA A 299 -12.33 4.66 -2.04
N VAL A 300 -12.90 5.02 -0.89
CA VAL A 300 -13.68 4.11 -0.04
C VAL A 300 -14.95 3.65 -0.74
N ASP A 301 -15.66 4.54 -1.44
CA ASP A 301 -16.83 4.18 -2.23
C ASP A 301 -16.49 3.14 -3.32
N GLN A 302 -15.42 3.37 -4.09
CA GLN A 302 -14.95 2.41 -5.11
C GLN A 302 -14.59 1.03 -4.53
N ILE A 303 -14.03 0.98 -3.32
CA ILE A 303 -13.74 -0.28 -2.62
C ILE A 303 -15.04 -0.97 -2.20
N ASN A 304 -16.02 -0.21 -1.70
CA ASN A 304 -17.33 -0.76 -1.34
C ASN A 304 -18.09 -1.31 -2.57
N VAL A 305 -18.04 -0.63 -3.72
CA VAL A 305 -18.58 -1.17 -4.98
C VAL A 305 -17.94 -2.53 -5.32
N LYS A 306 -16.60 -2.63 -5.25
CA LYS A 306 -15.87 -3.87 -5.53
C LYS A 306 -16.18 -4.97 -4.52
N MET A 307 -16.37 -4.63 -3.24
CA MET A 307 -16.82 -5.55 -2.21
C MET A 307 -18.23 -6.11 -2.53
N LYS A 308 -19.18 -5.27 -2.98
CA LYS A 308 -20.48 -5.75 -3.45
C LYS A 308 -20.41 -6.66 -4.68
N ASN A 309 -19.38 -6.51 -5.49
CA ASN A 309 -19.09 -7.42 -6.61
C ASN A 309 -18.32 -8.67 -6.19
N ASN A 310 -18.14 -8.93 -4.89
CA ASN A 310 -17.35 -10.03 -4.33
C ASN A 310 -15.87 -10.00 -4.75
N GLU A 311 -15.33 -8.82 -5.05
CA GLU A 311 -13.92 -8.64 -5.40
C GLU A 311 -13.03 -8.33 -4.19
N TYR A 312 -13.62 -7.94 -3.06
CA TYR A 312 -12.91 -7.73 -1.79
C TYR A 312 -13.69 -8.37 -0.64
N ASN A 313 -12.97 -8.67 0.45
CA ASN A 313 -13.56 -9.23 1.66
C ASN A 313 -14.47 -8.18 2.33
N LYS A 314 -15.67 -8.62 2.71
CA LYS A 314 -16.68 -7.74 3.30
C LYS A 314 -16.18 -7.10 4.59
N LEU A 315 -15.66 -7.90 5.53
CA LEU A 315 -15.23 -7.42 6.84
C LEU A 315 -14.11 -6.38 6.73
N ALA A 316 -13.06 -6.65 5.93
CA ALA A 316 -11.94 -5.72 5.75
C ALA A 316 -12.39 -4.36 5.18
N VAL A 317 -13.31 -4.36 4.21
CA VAL A 317 -13.84 -3.12 3.63
C VAL A 317 -14.75 -2.37 4.59
N GLN A 318 -15.55 -3.08 5.37
CA GLN A 318 -16.38 -2.50 6.42
C GLN A 318 -15.51 -1.80 7.47
N VAL A 319 -14.48 -2.48 7.99
CA VAL A 319 -13.56 -1.91 8.98
C VAL A 319 -12.85 -0.68 8.44
N LEU A 320 -12.36 -0.70 7.19
CA LEU A 320 -11.79 0.50 6.55
C LEU A 320 -12.78 1.66 6.53
N THR A 321 -14.01 1.41 6.09
CA THR A 321 -15.05 2.44 5.92
C THR A 321 -15.42 3.08 7.26
N LEU A 322 -15.65 2.26 8.28
CA LEU A 322 -16.05 2.70 9.62
C LEU A 322 -14.89 3.39 10.35
N SER A 323 -13.67 2.86 10.22
CA SER A 323 -12.46 3.44 10.83
C SER A 323 -12.21 4.87 10.32
N LEU A 324 -12.49 5.14 9.05
CA LEU A 324 -12.37 6.47 8.44
C LEU A 324 -13.58 7.38 8.70
N ASN A 325 -14.51 6.97 9.57
CA ASN A 325 -15.71 7.72 9.93
C ASN A 325 -16.59 8.05 8.72
N LEU A 326 -16.75 7.09 7.81
CA LEU A 326 -17.59 7.18 6.61
C LEU A 326 -18.83 6.28 6.75
N GLN A 327 -19.49 6.37 7.92
CA GLN A 327 -20.67 5.59 8.28
C GLN A 327 -21.76 5.67 7.22
N ASP A 328 -21.95 6.84 6.62
CA ASP A 328 -22.99 7.06 5.62
C ASP A 328 -22.77 6.29 4.32
N ILE A 329 -21.51 6.01 3.94
CA ILE A 329 -21.20 5.07 2.84
C ILE A 329 -21.56 3.65 3.27
N PHE A 330 -21.15 3.23 4.47
CA PHE A 330 -21.45 1.91 4.99
C PHE A 330 -22.97 1.66 5.06
N ASP A 331 -23.71 2.56 5.70
CA ASP A 331 -25.17 2.51 5.87
C ASP A 331 -25.85 2.42 4.51
N PHE A 332 -25.39 3.21 3.54
CA PHE A 332 -25.93 3.16 2.20
C PHE A 332 -25.82 1.75 1.59
N TYR A 333 -24.65 1.11 1.66
CA TYR A 333 -24.45 -0.25 1.14
C TYR A 333 -25.16 -1.33 1.96
N GLU A 334 -25.32 -1.14 3.27
CA GLU A 334 -26.11 -2.03 4.13
C GLU A 334 -27.61 -1.96 3.79
N GLU A 335 -28.14 -0.77 3.56
CA GLU A 335 -29.53 -0.56 3.17
C GLU A 335 -29.83 -1.20 1.80
N LEU A 336 -28.85 -1.30 0.89
CA LEU A 336 -29.02 -2.10 -0.33
C LEU A 336 -29.21 -3.59 -0.01
N ASP A 337 -28.47 -4.17 0.95
CA ASP A 337 -28.67 -5.57 1.34
C ASP A 337 -30.05 -5.78 1.97
N ILE A 338 -30.49 -4.85 2.83
CA ILE A 338 -31.83 -4.85 3.42
C ILE A 338 -32.90 -4.82 2.33
N LEU A 339 -32.73 -4.00 1.29
CA LEU A 339 -33.66 -3.94 0.15
C LEU A 339 -33.75 -5.25 -0.62
N LYS A 340 -32.62 -5.95 -0.82
CA LYS A 340 -32.60 -7.27 -1.47
C LYS A 340 -33.42 -8.27 -0.67
N GLU A 341 -33.31 -8.24 0.65
CA GLU A 341 -34.06 -9.10 1.58
C GLU A 341 -35.56 -8.77 1.63
N GLN A 342 -35.95 -7.52 1.41
CA GLN A 342 -37.35 -7.08 1.34
C GLN A 342 -38.03 -7.43 0.00
N CYS A 343 -37.29 -7.90 -1.00
CA CYS A 343 -37.87 -8.32 -2.26
C CYS A 343 -38.70 -9.61 -2.07
N ILE A 344 -39.94 -9.61 -2.58
CA ILE A 344 -40.86 -10.76 -2.54
C ILE A 344 -40.16 -12.04 -3.03
N ASN A 345 -39.31 -11.90 -4.05
CA ASN A 345 -38.41 -12.95 -4.52
C ASN A 345 -36.97 -12.42 -4.44
N LYS A 346 -36.25 -12.73 -3.34
CA LYS A 346 -34.87 -12.26 -3.08
C LYS A 346 -33.90 -12.41 -4.26
N THR A 347 -34.11 -13.42 -5.11
CA THR A 347 -33.28 -13.70 -6.29
C THR A 347 -33.55 -12.77 -7.48
N PHE A 348 -34.66 -12.02 -7.47
CA PHE A 348 -35.08 -11.16 -8.56
C PHE A 348 -34.47 -9.76 -8.43
N ALA A 349 -34.31 -9.26 -7.21
CA ALA A 349 -33.71 -7.95 -6.95
C ALA A 349 -32.18 -8.00 -7.08
N VAL A 350 -31.64 -7.08 -7.87
CA VAL A 350 -30.21 -6.91 -8.04
C VAL A 350 -29.89 -5.43 -7.85
N PRO A 351 -28.92 -5.10 -6.97
CA PRO A 351 -28.39 -3.75 -6.90
C PRO A 351 -27.91 -3.33 -8.29
N PHE A 352 -28.37 -2.17 -8.75
CA PHE A 352 -27.90 -1.60 -10.00
C PHE A 352 -26.52 -0.96 -9.75
N PRO A 353 -25.54 -1.12 -10.64
CA PRO A 353 -24.16 -0.74 -10.38
C PRO A 353 -24.12 0.78 -10.27
N LEU A 354 -23.68 1.23 -9.10
CA LEU A 354 -23.52 2.64 -8.78
C LEU A 354 -22.19 3.08 -9.35
N VAL A 355 -22.15 3.25 -10.67
CA VAL A 355 -20.96 3.80 -11.32
C VAL A 355 -20.93 5.29 -11.01
N GLY A 356 -20.39 5.64 -9.84
CA GLY A 356 -20.61 6.94 -9.22
C GLY A 356 -22.08 7.13 -8.85
N PHE A 357 -22.37 8.13 -8.02
CA PHE A 357 -23.71 8.56 -7.62
C PHE A 357 -24.56 9.05 -8.81
N LEU A 358 -24.81 8.26 -9.86
CA LEU A 358 -25.21 8.75 -11.19
C LEU A 358 -26.50 8.11 -11.74
N SER A 359 -27.07 7.13 -11.08
CA SER A 359 -28.33 6.51 -11.49
C SER A 359 -29.43 6.75 -10.47
N PRO A 360 -30.64 7.21 -10.88
CA PRO A 360 -31.81 7.22 -10.00
C PRO A 360 -32.36 5.83 -9.69
N THR A 361 -31.91 4.82 -10.43
CA THR A 361 -32.29 3.45 -10.20
C THR A 361 -31.19 2.78 -9.38
N LEU A 362 -31.49 2.51 -8.11
CA LEU A 362 -30.63 1.77 -7.17
C LEU A 362 -30.83 0.25 -7.30
N PHE A 363 -32.01 -0.19 -7.74
CA PHE A 363 -32.35 -1.61 -7.88
C PHE A 363 -33.02 -1.92 -9.21
N VAL A 364 -32.66 -3.07 -9.78
CA VAL A 364 -33.32 -3.64 -10.94
C VAL A 364 -33.82 -5.05 -10.65
N CYS A 365 -34.86 -5.47 -11.37
CA CYS A 365 -35.42 -6.79 -11.31
C CYS A 365 -34.99 -7.60 -12.54
N LYS A 366 -34.44 -8.81 -12.31
CA LYS A 366 -34.11 -9.80 -13.35
C LYS A 366 -35.33 -10.27 -14.13
N TYR A 367 -36.47 -10.37 -13.45
CA TYR A 367 -37.70 -10.92 -14.00
C TYR A 367 -38.87 -9.96 -13.79
N LYS A 368 -39.85 -10.06 -14.69
CA LYS A 368 -41.12 -9.34 -14.56
C LYS A 368 -42.03 -10.12 -13.61
N GLU A 369 -42.19 -9.63 -12.39
CA GLU A 369 -43.15 -10.17 -11.42
C GLU A 369 -44.44 -9.35 -11.45
N SER A 370 -45.52 -9.92 -11.97
CA SER A 370 -46.80 -9.23 -12.15
C SER A 370 -47.46 -8.82 -10.83
N LYS A 371 -47.13 -9.50 -9.73
CA LYS A 371 -47.65 -9.19 -8.39
C LYS A 371 -46.81 -8.14 -7.64
N CYS A 372 -45.65 -7.75 -8.16
CA CYS A 372 -44.77 -6.81 -7.49
C CYS A 372 -45.21 -5.37 -7.73
N LYS A 373 -45.81 -4.72 -6.71
CA LYS A 373 -46.27 -3.31 -6.77
C LYS A 373 -45.15 -2.28 -6.95
N TYR A 374 -43.89 -2.68 -6.73
CA TYR A 374 -42.71 -1.82 -6.86
C TYR A 374 -42.03 -1.91 -8.22
N LEU A 375 -42.47 -2.84 -9.08
CA LEU A 375 -41.93 -2.97 -10.42
C LEU A 375 -42.47 -1.82 -11.29
N GLU A 376 -41.58 -1.02 -11.88
CA GLU A 376 -42.03 0.06 -12.77
C GLU A 376 -42.58 -0.54 -14.06
N GLY A 377 -43.88 -0.34 -14.33
CA GLY A 377 -44.58 -0.94 -15.47
C GLY A 377 -44.20 -0.40 -16.85
N SER A 378 -43.32 0.60 -16.95
CA SER A 378 -42.97 1.24 -18.23
C SER A 378 -41.96 0.41 -19.03
N LEU A 379 -42.01 0.51 -20.37
CA LEU A 379 -41.09 -0.07 -21.36
C LEU A 379 -39.59 0.28 -21.17
N LYS A 380 -39.22 1.01 -20.12
CA LYS A 380 -37.84 1.47 -19.83
C LYS A 380 -37.03 0.39 -19.12
N ALA A 381 -36.84 -0.75 -19.78
CA ALA A 381 -35.85 -1.72 -19.34
C ALA A 381 -34.45 -1.09 -19.35
N ILE A 382 -33.67 -1.30 -18.29
CA ILE A 382 -32.26 -0.92 -18.29
C ILE A 382 -31.49 -2.01 -19.02
N LYS A 383 -30.77 -1.61 -20.07
CA LYS A 383 -29.92 -2.52 -20.84
C LYS A 383 -28.50 -2.49 -20.28
N ILE A 384 -28.04 -3.63 -19.79
CA ILE A 384 -26.66 -3.86 -19.40
C ILE A 384 -25.89 -4.36 -20.63
N ILE A 385 -24.84 -3.65 -21.02
CA ILE A 385 -24.06 -3.95 -22.24
C ILE A 385 -22.86 -4.84 -21.93
N LYS A 386 -22.25 -4.65 -20.74
CA LYS A 386 -21.13 -5.44 -20.22
C LYS A 386 -21.49 -5.91 -18.82
N GLN A 387 -20.97 -7.06 -18.39
CA GLN A 387 -21.24 -7.57 -17.05
C GLN A 387 -20.80 -6.54 -15.99
N GLN A 388 -21.66 -6.29 -15.01
CA GLN A 388 -21.42 -5.39 -13.89
C GLN A 388 -21.90 -6.06 -12.59
N GLY A 389 -20.97 -6.61 -11.81
CA GLY A 389 -21.30 -7.40 -10.63
C GLY A 389 -22.16 -8.63 -10.95
N GLU A 390 -23.31 -8.75 -10.29
CA GLU A 390 -24.31 -9.81 -10.51
C GLU A 390 -25.14 -9.61 -11.81
N LEU A 391 -25.03 -8.46 -12.47
CA LEU A 391 -25.77 -8.15 -13.70
C LEU A 391 -24.99 -8.60 -14.93
N LYS A 392 -25.53 -9.59 -15.64
CA LYS A 392 -25.04 -10.03 -16.94
C LYS A 392 -25.55 -9.10 -18.05
N PRO A 393 -24.94 -9.11 -19.25
CA PRO A 393 -25.48 -8.36 -20.38
C PRO A 393 -26.90 -8.83 -20.72
N ASP A 394 -27.90 -8.04 -20.32
CA ASP A 394 -29.32 -8.32 -20.54
C ASP A 394 -30.18 -7.07 -20.31
N ARG A 395 -31.50 -7.20 -20.45
CA ARG A 395 -32.50 -6.20 -20.11
C ARG A 395 -33.09 -6.48 -18.74
N TYR A 396 -33.09 -5.47 -17.89
CA TYR A 396 -33.64 -5.55 -16.54
C TYR A 396 -34.77 -4.55 -16.35
N HIS A 397 -35.72 -4.86 -15.47
CA HIS A 397 -36.81 -3.95 -15.11
C HIS A 397 -36.39 -3.04 -13.97
N ARG A 398 -36.86 -1.79 -13.95
CA ARG A 398 -36.59 -0.87 -12.84
C ARG A 398 -37.46 -1.25 -11.63
N CYS A 399 -36.87 -1.14 -10.44
CA CYS A 399 -37.57 -1.32 -9.18
C CYS A 399 -37.62 0.01 -8.42
N ALA A 400 -38.81 0.44 -8.02
CA ALA A 400 -39.04 1.63 -7.21
C ALA A 400 -39.01 1.37 -5.70
N LEU A 401 -38.72 0.13 -5.27
CA LEU A 401 -38.58 -0.21 -3.86
C LEU A 401 -37.35 0.49 -3.28
N LEU A 402 -37.57 1.34 -2.28
CA LEU A 402 -36.55 2.06 -1.54
C LEU A 402 -36.91 2.08 -0.04
N THR A 403 -35.91 1.94 0.84
CA THR A 403 -36.12 2.18 2.28
C THR A 403 -36.26 3.67 2.54
N GLN A 404 -36.85 4.05 3.67
CA GLN A 404 -36.97 5.47 4.05
C GLN A 404 -35.59 6.15 4.16
N LYS A 405 -34.59 5.45 4.72
CA LYS A 405 -33.21 5.95 4.78
C LYS A 405 -32.60 6.17 3.40
N LEU A 406 -32.81 5.25 2.46
CA LEU A 406 -32.35 5.45 1.08
C LEU A 406 -33.10 6.59 0.38
N LEU A 407 -34.40 6.77 0.65
CA LEU A 407 -35.16 7.93 0.16
C LEU A 407 -34.60 9.23 0.72
N ASP A 408 -34.30 9.30 2.01
CA ASP A 408 -33.76 10.50 2.68
C ASP A 408 -32.34 10.81 2.17
N TYR A 409 -31.49 9.79 2.03
CA TYR A 409 -30.19 9.89 1.39
C TYR A 409 -30.33 10.43 -0.04
N TYR A 410 -31.21 9.81 -0.82
CA TYR A 410 -31.44 10.18 -2.21
C TYR A 410 -31.88 11.64 -2.31
N ASN A 411 -32.86 12.08 -1.51
CA ASN A 411 -33.34 13.45 -1.49
C ASN A 411 -32.25 14.46 -1.11
N SER A 412 -31.36 14.09 -0.20
CA SER A 412 -30.25 14.93 0.26
C SER A 412 -29.16 15.12 -0.81
N TYR A 413 -28.84 14.06 -1.56
CA TYR A 413 -27.75 14.07 -2.55
C TYR A 413 -28.22 14.15 -4.02
N TYR A 414 -29.54 14.16 -4.28
CA TYR A 414 -30.14 14.09 -5.63
C TYR A 414 -29.63 15.16 -6.61
N LYS A 415 -29.39 16.37 -6.11
CA LYS A 415 -28.91 17.50 -6.93
C LYS A 415 -27.46 17.31 -7.38
N GLU A 416 -26.63 16.69 -6.55
CA GLU A 416 -25.25 16.35 -6.90
C GLU A 416 -25.22 15.17 -7.88
N ILE A 417 -26.01 14.13 -7.57
CA ILE A 417 -26.25 12.96 -8.42
C ILE A 417 -26.60 13.35 -9.86
N LYS A 418 -27.56 14.29 -10.04
CA LYS A 418 -27.99 14.79 -11.35
C LYS A 418 -26.96 15.68 -12.05
N ARG A 419 -26.22 16.52 -11.31
CA ARG A 419 -25.25 17.46 -11.90
C ARG A 419 -24.05 16.75 -12.50
N GLU A 420 -23.58 15.69 -11.86
CA GLU A 420 -22.48 14.90 -12.39
C GLU A 420 -22.88 14.05 -13.60
N THR A 421 -24.13 13.57 -13.67
CA THR A 421 -24.63 12.82 -14.83
C THR A 421 -24.65 13.68 -16.09
N HIS A 422 -25.02 14.96 -15.96
CA HIS A 422 -25.07 15.89 -17.09
C HIS A 422 -23.70 16.37 -17.58
N LYS A 423 -22.66 16.37 -16.72
CA LYS A 423 -21.30 16.78 -17.11
C LYS A 423 -20.56 15.74 -17.95
N LYS A 424 -20.85 14.44 -17.78
CA LYS A 424 -20.21 13.34 -18.54
C LYS A 424 -20.98 12.94 -19.82
N GLN A 425 -22.15 13.53 -20.06
CA GLN A 425 -22.91 13.36 -21.31
C GLN A 425 -22.62 14.47 -22.35
N LYS A 426 -21.76 15.42 -22.00
CA LYS A 426 -21.09 16.35 -22.90
C LYS A 426 -19.65 15.89 -23.06
#